data_AF-A0A966HGI1-F1
#
_entry.id   AF-A0A966HGI1-F1
#
_cell.length_a   1.000
_cell.length_b   1.000
_cell.length_c   1.000
_cell.angle_alpha   90.00
_cell.angle_beta   90.00
_cell.angle_gamma   90.00
#
_symmetry.space_group_name_H-M   'P 1'
#
loop_
_entity.id
_entity.type
_entity.pdbx_description
1 polymer ?
#
loop_
_entity_poly.entity_id
_entity_poly.type
_entity_poly.pdbx_seq_one_letter_code
_entity_poly.pdbx_strand_id
1 'polypeptide(L)'
;MNTDFIVDSGNDPGYRRLAAVMPQFIKKEVKKLNRGTCGSNSITKQWENAVIAKPETLAMLPDSDFALIIKEKDGDVVRKFPCHTEDDTAVSMIYLLANKDTLPPKARAIAAQRLLDAFRDSSVGPTWEIRDIVTEYKKEVPQGNVYNENEFDYYDSNIEGVLPSPEETKKTAAANYVFLDKNGRGVFDISTKENWDKIAQYFIKNHTAYELDHRHMFAKKLRDKAAELSITPEAPSISKYASYCWSPCVEEEVASRIALLEKYDVIEKTASYAGDGDEVIALIGYKKLLKYANDKSMNIDVFASTLRKLDAASGVEDFYGKGVTNAYEATYSKVASLSGSTRRGGEEKTTFSGKEITVSDILSLRAEDLIGMFDSGTLDELKSDPIQVFRTLPIPYKSAVLDALGK
;
A
#
# COMPACT_ATOMS: atom_id res chain seq x y z
N MET A 1 -8.29 20.41 -9.92
CA MET A 1 -8.48 19.70 -11.19
C MET A 1 -7.41 18.64 -11.26
N ASN A 2 -7.69 17.46 -10.70
CA ASN A 2 -6.86 16.27 -10.90
C ASN A 2 -7.43 15.57 -12.12
N THR A 3 -6.65 15.51 -13.20
CA THR A 3 -6.92 14.62 -14.33
C THR A 3 -6.10 13.36 -14.10
N ASP A 4 -6.62 12.47 -13.27
CA ASP A 4 -6.16 11.08 -13.30
C ASP A 4 -6.70 10.50 -14.61
N PHE A 5 -5.80 10.29 -15.58
CA PHE A 5 -6.11 9.70 -16.86
C PHE A 5 -6.32 8.20 -16.67
N ILE A 6 -7.56 7.78 -16.45
CA ILE A 6 -7.94 6.37 -16.53
C ILE A 6 -8.98 6.22 -17.63
N VAL A 7 -8.68 5.29 -18.51
CA VAL A 7 -9.12 5.36 -19.88
C VAL A 7 -10.05 4.18 -20.16
N ASP A 8 -11.23 4.49 -20.71
CA ASP A 8 -12.14 3.53 -21.36
C ASP A 8 -11.33 2.57 -22.24
N SER A 9 -11.62 1.27 -22.23
CA SER A 9 -11.01 0.28 -23.14
C SER A 9 -10.89 0.74 -24.61
N GLY A 10 -11.82 1.56 -25.11
CA GLY A 10 -11.71 2.18 -26.43
C GLY A 10 -10.58 3.19 -26.58
N ASN A 11 -10.19 3.87 -25.51
CA ASN A 11 -9.12 4.87 -25.46
C ASN A 11 -7.85 4.36 -24.76
N ASP A 12 -7.89 3.24 -24.05
CA ASP A 12 -6.79 2.70 -23.25
C ASP A 12 -5.56 2.46 -24.14
N PRO A 13 -4.44 3.19 -23.91
CA PRO A 13 -3.24 3.05 -24.72
C PRO A 13 -2.65 1.64 -24.68
N GLY A 14 -2.82 0.93 -23.56
CA GLY A 14 -2.42 -0.46 -23.38
C GLY A 14 -3.27 -1.40 -24.23
N TYR A 15 -4.60 -1.27 -24.20
CA TYR A 15 -5.51 -2.08 -25.03
C TYR A 15 -5.29 -1.83 -26.53
N ARG A 16 -5.13 -0.57 -26.94
CA ARG A 16 -4.81 -0.20 -28.34
C ARG A 16 -3.45 -0.71 -28.79
N ARG A 17 -2.42 -0.59 -27.95
CA ARG A 17 -1.10 -1.14 -28.23
C ARG A 17 -1.17 -2.66 -28.32
N LEU A 18 -1.90 -3.31 -27.43
CA LEU A 18 -2.12 -4.75 -27.49
C LEU A 18 -2.76 -5.11 -28.83
N ALA A 19 -3.85 -4.47 -29.24
CA ALA A 19 -4.50 -4.72 -30.52
C ALA A 19 -3.55 -4.52 -31.72
N ALA A 20 -2.69 -3.49 -31.69
CA ALA A 20 -1.73 -3.22 -32.76
C ALA A 20 -0.54 -4.19 -32.78
N VAL A 21 -0.10 -4.70 -31.62
CA VAL A 21 1.03 -5.63 -31.49
C VAL A 21 0.59 -7.06 -31.21
N MET A 22 -0.72 -7.33 -31.26
CA MET A 22 -1.37 -8.57 -30.81
C MET A 22 -0.73 -9.81 -31.42
N PRO A 23 -0.41 -9.85 -32.73
CA PRO A 23 0.29 -11.01 -33.28
C PRO A 23 1.65 -11.29 -32.63
N GLN A 24 2.40 -10.26 -32.22
CA GLN A 24 3.69 -10.42 -31.53
C GLN A 24 3.52 -10.66 -30.03
N PHE A 25 2.57 -9.98 -29.40
CA PHE A 25 2.25 -10.12 -27.98
C PHE A 25 1.67 -11.51 -27.68
N ILE A 26 0.70 -11.98 -28.47
CA ILE A 26 0.22 -13.37 -28.45
C ILE A 26 1.39 -14.30 -28.65
N LYS A 27 2.21 -14.14 -29.69
CA LYS A 27 3.37 -15.03 -29.89
C LYS A 27 4.29 -15.08 -28.67
N LYS A 28 4.48 -13.97 -27.95
CA LYS A 28 5.32 -13.90 -26.73
C LYS A 28 4.64 -14.51 -25.51
N GLU A 29 3.40 -14.13 -25.21
CA GLU A 29 2.66 -14.61 -24.03
C GLU A 29 2.19 -16.05 -24.21
N VAL A 30 1.68 -16.43 -25.40
CA VAL A 30 1.41 -17.84 -25.73
C VAL A 30 2.69 -18.67 -25.64
N LYS A 31 3.86 -18.16 -26.02
CA LYS A 31 5.15 -18.88 -25.80
C LYS A 31 5.53 -19.02 -24.33
N LYS A 32 5.12 -18.10 -23.45
CA LYS A 32 5.32 -18.23 -21.99
C LYS A 32 4.34 -19.24 -21.39
N LEU A 33 3.07 -19.18 -21.76
CA LEU A 33 2.01 -20.11 -21.33
C LEU A 33 2.29 -21.54 -21.83
N ASN A 34 2.83 -21.68 -23.05
CA ASN A 34 3.17 -22.96 -23.68
C ASN A 34 4.41 -23.66 -23.09
N ARG A 35 5.11 -23.08 -22.11
CA ARG A 35 6.23 -23.79 -21.45
C ARG A 35 5.75 -24.99 -20.60
N GLY A 36 4.44 -25.24 -20.51
CA GLY A 36 3.86 -26.35 -19.74
C GLY A 36 2.86 -27.28 -20.46
N THR A 37 2.45 -27.05 -21.72
CA THR A 37 1.34 -27.80 -22.33
C THR A 37 1.59 -28.25 -23.79
N CYS A 38 1.32 -29.53 -24.09
CA CYS A 38 1.49 -30.16 -25.39
C CYS A 38 0.28 -29.92 -26.32
N GLY A 39 0.28 -28.83 -27.10
CA GLY A 39 -0.77 -28.59 -28.11
C GLY A 39 -0.66 -27.30 -28.95
N SER A 40 0.52 -26.67 -29.00
CA SER A 40 0.69 -25.22 -29.12
C SER A 40 0.56 -24.55 -30.50
N ASN A 41 0.44 -25.30 -31.60
CA ASN A 41 0.51 -24.72 -32.96
C ASN A 41 -0.84 -24.29 -33.56
N SER A 42 -1.99 -24.69 -33.00
CA SER A 42 -3.31 -24.27 -33.54
C SER A 42 -3.75 -22.91 -33.02
N ILE A 43 -3.53 -22.62 -31.73
CA ILE A 43 -3.98 -21.39 -31.06
C ILE A 43 -3.33 -20.15 -31.72
N THR A 44 -2.05 -20.20 -32.03
CA THR A 44 -1.35 -19.05 -32.64
C THR A 44 -1.86 -18.71 -34.05
N LYS A 45 -2.27 -19.69 -34.86
CA LYS A 45 -2.78 -19.45 -36.22
C LYS A 45 -4.20 -18.89 -36.26
N GLN A 46 -5.06 -19.30 -35.33
CA GLN A 46 -6.43 -18.78 -35.27
C GLN A 46 -6.45 -17.28 -34.91
N TRP A 47 -5.51 -16.83 -34.07
CA TRP A 47 -5.57 -15.48 -33.50
C TRP A 47 -4.73 -14.45 -34.28
N GLU A 48 -3.94 -14.90 -35.25
CA GLU A 48 -3.25 -14.02 -36.20
C GLU A 48 -4.24 -13.17 -37.04
N ASN A 49 -5.49 -13.64 -37.17
CA ASN A 49 -6.54 -12.97 -37.92
C ASN A 49 -7.68 -12.44 -37.04
N ALA A 50 -7.49 -12.37 -35.71
CA ALA A 50 -8.51 -11.90 -34.79
C ALA A 50 -8.93 -10.46 -35.13
N VAL A 51 -10.23 -10.22 -35.28
CA VAL A 51 -10.80 -8.92 -35.62
C VAL A 51 -11.24 -8.24 -34.33
N ILE A 52 -10.40 -7.34 -33.82
CA ILE A 52 -10.69 -6.56 -32.61
C ILE A 52 -11.54 -5.34 -32.98
N ALA A 53 -12.58 -5.07 -32.19
CA ALA A 53 -13.40 -3.89 -32.40
C ALA A 53 -12.61 -2.58 -32.26
N LYS A 54 -12.91 -1.64 -33.15
CA LYS A 54 -12.29 -0.31 -33.13
C LYS A 54 -12.87 0.53 -32.00
N PRO A 55 -12.15 1.57 -31.51
CA PRO A 55 -12.63 2.46 -30.47
C PRO A 55 -14.02 3.04 -30.71
N GLU A 56 -14.32 3.41 -31.96
CA GLU A 56 -15.62 3.99 -32.34
C GLU A 56 -16.74 2.96 -32.21
N THR A 57 -16.45 1.68 -32.51
CA THR A 57 -17.37 0.57 -32.31
C THR A 57 -17.58 0.32 -30.82
N LEU A 58 -16.50 0.25 -30.04
CA LEU A 58 -16.55 0.01 -28.59
C LEU A 58 -17.38 1.07 -27.87
N ALA A 59 -17.27 2.35 -28.27
CA ALA A 59 -18.06 3.44 -27.69
C ALA A 59 -19.57 3.28 -27.88
N MET A 60 -19.99 2.56 -28.94
CA MET A 60 -21.40 2.31 -29.27
C MET A 60 -21.96 1.03 -28.65
N LEU A 61 -21.11 0.17 -28.08
CA LEU A 61 -21.55 -1.08 -27.48
C LEU A 61 -22.29 -0.83 -26.15
N PRO A 62 -23.33 -1.63 -25.85
CA PRO A 62 -24.01 -1.58 -24.56
C PRO A 62 -23.11 -2.11 -23.43
N ASP A 63 -23.42 -1.74 -22.19
CA ASP A 63 -22.64 -2.20 -21.02
C ASP A 63 -22.62 -3.75 -20.90
N SER A 64 -23.63 -4.46 -21.42
CA SER A 64 -23.69 -5.93 -21.41
C SER A 64 -22.55 -6.60 -22.17
N ASP A 65 -21.94 -5.86 -23.10
CA ASP A 65 -20.91 -6.33 -24.04
C ASP A 65 -19.49 -6.13 -23.50
N PHE A 66 -19.39 -5.78 -22.22
CA PHE A 66 -18.15 -5.68 -21.47
C PHE A 66 -18.19 -6.62 -20.27
N ALA A 67 -17.06 -7.27 -20.01
CA ALA A 67 -16.95 -8.17 -18.88
C ALA A 67 -16.87 -7.43 -17.53
N LEU A 68 -16.46 -6.15 -17.54
CA LEU A 68 -16.37 -5.34 -16.33
C LEU A 68 -16.77 -3.88 -16.58
N ILE A 69 -17.69 -3.38 -15.75
CA ILE A 69 -18.13 -2.00 -15.64
C ILE A 69 -17.75 -1.51 -14.26
N ILE A 70 -16.83 -0.57 -14.18
CA ILE A 70 -16.37 0.03 -12.92
C ILE A 70 -17.15 1.32 -12.70
N LYS A 71 -17.83 1.43 -11.56
CA LYS A 71 -18.41 2.68 -11.07
C LYS A 71 -17.44 3.29 -10.07
N GLU A 72 -16.83 4.40 -10.45
CA GLU A 72 -15.83 5.11 -9.66
C GLU A 72 -16.48 5.93 -8.54
N LYS A 73 -15.64 6.46 -7.64
CA LYS A 73 -16.09 7.17 -6.44
C LYS A 73 -16.82 8.48 -6.74
N ASP A 74 -16.44 9.16 -7.82
CA ASP A 74 -17.05 10.39 -8.32
C ASP A 74 -18.31 10.16 -9.14
N GLY A 75 -18.63 8.90 -9.44
CA GLY A 75 -19.78 8.49 -10.25
C GLY A 75 -19.44 8.23 -11.72
N ASP A 76 -18.17 8.37 -12.11
CA ASP A 76 -17.74 8.03 -13.46
C ASP A 76 -17.83 6.51 -13.71
N VAL A 77 -18.00 6.16 -14.99
CA VAL A 77 -18.20 4.78 -15.43
C VAL A 77 -17.12 4.40 -16.42
N VAL A 78 -16.33 3.40 -16.05
CA VAL A 78 -15.25 2.87 -16.89
C VAL A 78 -15.61 1.46 -17.37
N ARG A 79 -15.57 1.27 -18.69
CA ARG A 79 -15.81 -0.01 -19.34
C ARG A 79 -14.50 -0.71 -19.65
N LYS A 80 -14.35 -1.97 -19.22
CA LYS A 80 -13.16 -2.79 -19.47
C LYS A 80 -13.54 -4.16 -20.03
N PHE A 81 -12.61 -4.73 -20.79
CA PHE A 81 -12.67 -6.09 -21.34
C PHE A 81 -13.90 -6.33 -22.24
N PRO A 82 -13.91 -5.77 -23.47
CA PRO A 82 -14.95 -6.07 -24.46
C PRO A 82 -15.10 -7.58 -24.67
N CYS A 83 -16.34 -8.06 -24.73
CA CYS A 83 -16.67 -9.48 -24.87
C CYS A 83 -17.87 -9.75 -25.79
N HIS A 84 -18.15 -8.85 -26.75
CA HIS A 84 -19.25 -8.99 -27.71
C HIS A 84 -18.97 -9.98 -28.85
N THR A 85 -17.70 -10.19 -29.20
CA THR A 85 -17.26 -11.23 -30.13
C THR A 85 -16.34 -12.21 -29.43
N GLU A 86 -16.16 -13.39 -30.03
CA GLU A 86 -15.20 -14.38 -29.53
C GLU A 86 -13.77 -13.84 -29.56
N ASP A 87 -13.39 -13.14 -30.64
CA ASP A 87 -12.06 -12.53 -30.79
C ASP A 87 -11.79 -11.50 -29.69
N ASP A 88 -12.70 -10.56 -29.46
CA ASP A 88 -12.56 -9.56 -28.40
C ASP A 88 -12.50 -10.20 -27.02
N THR A 89 -13.32 -11.22 -26.77
CA THR A 89 -13.32 -11.97 -25.51
C THR A 89 -11.97 -12.64 -25.28
N ALA A 90 -11.41 -13.25 -26.31
CA ALA A 90 -10.14 -13.95 -26.26
C ALA A 90 -8.98 -12.96 -25.96
N VAL A 91 -8.94 -11.81 -26.66
CA VAL A 91 -7.98 -10.73 -26.39
C VAL A 91 -8.13 -10.22 -24.96
N SER A 92 -9.36 -9.98 -24.53
CA SER A 92 -9.68 -9.50 -23.19
C SER A 92 -9.23 -10.47 -22.09
N MET A 93 -9.32 -11.79 -22.31
CA MET A 93 -8.77 -12.80 -21.37
C MET A 93 -7.26 -12.68 -21.23
N ILE A 94 -6.52 -12.59 -22.34
CA ILE A 94 -5.06 -12.45 -22.29
C ILE A 94 -4.69 -11.12 -21.60
N TYR A 95 -5.39 -10.04 -21.94
CA TYR A 95 -5.17 -8.74 -21.34
C TYR A 95 -5.44 -8.75 -19.84
N LEU A 96 -6.51 -9.44 -19.39
CA LEU A 96 -6.81 -9.62 -17.97
C LEU A 96 -5.67 -10.38 -17.28
N LEU A 97 -5.17 -11.48 -17.84
CA LEU A 97 -4.08 -12.25 -17.23
C LEU A 97 -2.78 -11.44 -17.10
N ALA A 98 -2.46 -10.64 -18.11
CA ALA A 98 -1.27 -9.79 -18.11
C ALA A 98 -1.35 -8.65 -17.09
N ASN A 99 -2.56 -8.19 -16.75
CA ASN A 99 -2.79 -7.04 -15.89
C ASN A 99 -3.61 -7.38 -14.64
N LYS A 100 -3.75 -8.67 -14.29
CA LYS A 100 -4.67 -9.07 -13.21
C LYS A 100 -4.29 -8.40 -11.90
N ASP A 101 -3.02 -8.20 -11.60
CA ASP A 101 -2.60 -7.61 -10.32
C ASP A 101 -2.89 -6.10 -10.22
N THR A 102 -3.31 -5.45 -11.31
CA THR A 102 -3.72 -4.03 -11.30
C THR A 102 -5.18 -3.81 -10.89
N LEU A 103 -5.98 -4.88 -10.80
CA LEU A 103 -7.41 -4.82 -10.49
C LEU A 103 -7.69 -5.34 -9.07
N PRO A 104 -8.67 -4.75 -8.35
CA PRO A 104 -9.13 -5.31 -7.08
C PRO A 104 -9.62 -6.76 -7.21
N PRO A 105 -9.37 -7.65 -6.23
CA PRO A 105 -9.72 -9.07 -6.33
C PRO A 105 -11.17 -9.36 -6.77
N LYS A 106 -12.14 -8.59 -6.27
CA LYS A 106 -13.56 -8.70 -6.67
C LYS A 106 -13.78 -8.35 -8.14
N ALA A 107 -13.19 -7.25 -8.60
CA ALA A 107 -13.30 -6.80 -9.99
C ALA A 107 -12.68 -7.83 -10.95
N ARG A 108 -11.56 -8.44 -10.57
CA ARG A 108 -10.91 -9.54 -11.31
C ARG A 108 -11.83 -10.73 -11.45
N ALA A 109 -12.45 -11.16 -10.36
CA ALA A 109 -13.32 -12.31 -10.35
C ALA A 109 -14.57 -12.08 -11.21
N ILE A 110 -15.18 -10.89 -11.14
CA ILE A 110 -16.31 -10.48 -12.00
C ILE A 110 -15.90 -10.54 -13.47
N ALA A 111 -14.79 -9.89 -13.84
CA ALA A 111 -14.30 -9.88 -15.21
C ALA A 111 -13.99 -11.29 -15.72
N ALA A 112 -13.29 -12.09 -14.93
CA ALA A 112 -12.92 -13.47 -15.25
C ALA A 112 -14.15 -14.35 -15.48
N GLN A 113 -15.14 -14.29 -14.59
CA GLN A 113 -16.38 -15.05 -14.72
C GLN A 113 -17.14 -14.65 -15.99
N ARG A 114 -17.30 -13.34 -16.24
CA ARG A 114 -18.02 -12.85 -17.42
C ARG A 114 -17.32 -13.20 -18.72
N LEU A 115 -15.99 -13.17 -18.76
CA LEU A 115 -15.22 -13.63 -19.92
C LEU A 115 -15.40 -15.13 -20.13
N LEU A 116 -15.38 -15.96 -19.07
CA LEU A 116 -15.65 -17.40 -19.18
C LEU A 116 -17.07 -17.69 -19.71
N ASP A 117 -18.06 -16.93 -19.25
CA ASP A 117 -19.45 -17.08 -19.70
C ASP A 117 -19.63 -16.67 -21.17
N ALA A 118 -18.94 -15.60 -21.59
CA ALA A 118 -18.95 -15.12 -22.97
C ALA A 118 -18.20 -16.07 -23.92
N PHE A 119 -17.16 -16.75 -23.42
CA PHE A 119 -16.30 -17.62 -24.20
C PHE A 119 -16.85 -19.05 -24.27
N ARG A 120 -17.76 -19.28 -25.22
CA ARG A 120 -18.52 -20.54 -25.35
C ARG A 120 -17.68 -21.73 -25.79
N ASP A 121 -16.59 -21.53 -26.52
CA ASP A 121 -15.72 -22.61 -26.98
C ASP A 121 -14.49 -22.79 -26.06
N SER A 122 -14.58 -23.75 -25.14
CA SER A 122 -13.50 -24.04 -24.19
C SER A 122 -12.19 -24.56 -24.82
N SER A 123 -12.17 -24.85 -26.14
CA SER A 123 -11.04 -25.48 -26.79
C SER A 123 -9.93 -24.52 -27.23
N VAL A 124 -10.17 -23.21 -27.21
CA VAL A 124 -9.24 -22.20 -27.76
C VAL A 124 -9.02 -21.04 -26.78
N GLY A 125 -8.14 -21.17 -25.78
CA GLY A 125 -7.75 -20.01 -24.96
C GLY A 125 -7.26 -20.37 -23.55
N PRO A 126 -6.81 -19.38 -22.77
CA PRO A 126 -6.28 -19.58 -21.40
C PRO A 126 -7.41 -19.75 -20.38
N THR A 127 -8.36 -20.64 -20.67
CA THR A 127 -9.58 -20.79 -19.87
C THR A 127 -9.29 -21.34 -18.47
N TRP A 128 -8.20 -22.09 -18.28
CA TRP A 128 -7.84 -22.62 -16.98
C TRP A 128 -7.22 -21.55 -16.07
N GLU A 129 -6.34 -20.69 -16.57
CA GLU A 129 -5.77 -19.58 -15.80
C GLU A 129 -6.85 -18.57 -15.39
N ILE A 130 -7.85 -18.34 -16.26
CA ILE A 130 -8.99 -17.49 -15.94
C ILE A 130 -9.88 -18.14 -14.86
N ARG A 131 -10.10 -19.47 -14.92
CA ARG A 131 -10.82 -20.21 -13.86
C ARG A 131 -10.09 -20.15 -12.51
N ASP A 132 -8.76 -20.13 -12.51
CA ASP A 132 -7.97 -19.98 -11.29
C ASP A 132 -8.26 -18.63 -10.62
N ILE A 133 -8.41 -17.54 -11.38
CA ILE A 133 -8.79 -16.22 -10.84
C ILE A 133 -10.17 -16.28 -10.15
N VAL A 134 -11.14 -16.95 -10.77
CA VAL A 134 -12.48 -17.13 -10.19
C VAL A 134 -12.39 -17.96 -8.90
N THR A 135 -11.61 -19.03 -8.90
CA THR A 135 -11.46 -19.95 -7.75
C THR A 135 -10.69 -19.31 -6.59
N GLU A 136 -9.69 -18.45 -6.89
CA GLU A 136 -8.93 -17.69 -5.90
C GLU A 136 -9.85 -16.76 -5.09
N TYR A 137 -10.89 -16.21 -5.74
CA TYR A 137 -11.92 -15.44 -5.08
C TYR A 137 -12.85 -16.38 -4.30
N LYS A 138 -12.47 -16.72 -3.07
CA LYS A 138 -13.16 -17.67 -2.16
C LYS A 138 -14.65 -17.37 -1.85
N LYS A 139 -15.18 -16.23 -2.32
CA LYS A 139 -16.57 -15.79 -2.11
C LYS A 139 -17.36 -16.03 -3.39
N GLU A 140 -18.68 -16.07 -3.29
CA GLU A 140 -19.54 -16.09 -4.47
C GLU A 140 -19.27 -14.86 -5.33
N VAL A 141 -18.91 -15.08 -6.61
CA VAL A 141 -18.73 -14.00 -7.57
C VAL A 141 -20.09 -13.36 -7.81
N PRO A 142 -20.23 -12.03 -7.65
CA PRO A 142 -21.50 -11.36 -7.89
C PRO A 142 -22.06 -11.67 -9.29
N GLN A 143 -23.37 -11.89 -9.39
CA GLN A 143 -24.04 -11.99 -10.68
C GLN A 143 -24.06 -10.62 -11.36
N GLY A 144 -23.45 -10.52 -12.55
CA GLY A 144 -23.41 -9.31 -13.36
C GLY A 144 -21.99 -8.93 -13.76
N ASN A 145 -21.83 -7.73 -14.32
CA ASN A 145 -20.54 -7.18 -14.75
C ASN A 145 -20.17 -5.87 -14.05
N VAL A 146 -20.94 -5.44 -13.03
CA VAL A 146 -20.71 -4.15 -12.36
C VAL A 146 -19.86 -4.36 -11.11
N TYR A 147 -18.74 -3.65 -11.06
CA TYR A 147 -17.92 -3.44 -9.86
C TYR A 147 -18.09 -1.99 -9.41
N ASN A 148 -18.40 -1.79 -8.14
CA ASN A 148 -18.57 -0.45 -7.58
C ASN A 148 -17.44 -0.17 -6.59
N GLU A 149 -16.60 0.82 -6.87
CA GLU A 149 -15.47 1.16 -6.00
C GLU A 149 -15.91 1.68 -4.63
N ASN A 150 -17.14 2.20 -4.55
CA ASN A 150 -17.75 2.61 -3.29
C ASN A 150 -18.30 1.42 -2.48
N GLU A 151 -18.42 0.24 -3.09
CA GLU A 151 -18.91 -0.95 -2.41
C GLU A 151 -17.78 -1.57 -1.57
N PHE A 152 -17.66 -1.05 -0.34
CA PHE A 152 -16.86 -1.64 0.72
C PHE A 152 -17.35 -3.06 1.03
N ASP A 153 -16.72 -4.06 0.44
CA ASP A 153 -16.97 -5.48 0.70
C ASP A 153 -16.25 -6.01 1.96
N TYR A 154 -15.75 -5.10 2.81
CA TYR A 154 -15.07 -5.44 4.07
C TYR A 154 -16.08 -5.77 5.19
N TYR A 155 -17.06 -6.61 4.89
CA TYR A 155 -17.71 -7.39 5.93
C TYR A 155 -16.94 -8.71 6.05
N ASP A 156 -15.94 -8.70 6.93
CA ASP A 156 -15.52 -9.94 7.58
C ASP A 156 -16.66 -10.33 8.53
N SER A 157 -17.32 -11.44 8.26
CA SER A 157 -18.42 -11.97 9.08
C SER A 157 -17.98 -12.23 10.53
N ASN A 158 -16.67 -12.20 10.83
CA ASN A 158 -16.16 -12.27 12.20
C ASN A 158 -16.23 -10.94 12.99
N ILE A 159 -16.76 -9.85 12.41
CA ILE A 159 -16.96 -8.53 13.08
C ILE A 159 -18.32 -8.45 13.79
N GLU A 160 -19.11 -9.54 13.87
CA GLU A 160 -20.47 -9.54 14.45
C GLU A 160 -20.56 -9.04 15.92
N GLY A 161 -19.45 -8.93 16.66
CA GLY A 161 -19.44 -8.42 18.03
C GLY A 161 -19.16 -6.92 18.21
N VAL A 162 -18.92 -6.16 17.13
CA VAL A 162 -18.38 -4.78 17.22
C VAL A 162 -19.21 -3.74 16.48
N LEU A 163 -20.19 -4.17 15.69
CA LEU A 163 -21.08 -3.25 14.99
C LEU A 163 -22.21 -2.80 15.93
N PRO A 164 -22.39 -1.49 16.16
CA PRO A 164 -23.56 -0.99 16.87
C PRO A 164 -24.83 -1.38 16.13
N SER A 165 -25.93 -1.52 16.87
CA SER A 165 -27.25 -1.74 16.27
C SER A 165 -27.55 -0.64 15.23
N PRO A 166 -28.27 -0.96 14.13
CA PRO A 166 -28.74 0.05 13.17
C PRO A 166 -29.50 1.23 13.81
N GLU A 167 -30.05 1.05 15.01
CA GLU A 167 -30.72 2.13 15.76
C GLU A 167 -29.73 3.04 16.52
N GLU A 168 -28.59 2.50 16.95
CA GLU A 168 -27.54 3.24 17.67
C GLU A 168 -26.72 4.13 16.71
N THR A 169 -26.51 3.67 15.49
CA THR A 169 -25.78 4.42 14.45
C THR A 169 -26.43 5.74 14.04
N LYS A 170 -27.72 5.95 14.31
CA LYS A 170 -28.42 7.21 13.98
C LYS A 170 -28.18 8.34 14.98
N LYS A 171 -27.64 8.06 16.17
CA LYS A 171 -27.49 9.06 17.25
C LYS A 171 -26.08 9.67 17.34
N THR A 172 -25.08 9.04 16.73
CA THR A 172 -23.69 9.41 16.93
C THR A 172 -23.15 10.16 15.71
N ALA A 173 -22.38 11.23 15.92
CA ALA A 173 -21.77 12.00 14.83
C ALA A 173 -20.80 11.13 14.01
N ALA A 174 -20.76 11.31 12.69
CA ALA A 174 -19.89 10.57 11.77
C ALA A 174 -18.40 10.61 12.15
N ALA A 175 -17.97 11.66 12.87
CA ALA A 175 -16.61 11.78 13.40
C ALA A 175 -16.22 10.69 14.41
N ASN A 176 -17.20 10.04 15.05
CA ASN A 176 -16.98 8.99 16.05
C ASN A 176 -16.85 7.59 15.46
N TYR A 177 -16.84 7.46 14.14
CA TYR A 177 -16.65 6.17 13.48
C TYR A 177 -15.34 6.16 12.69
N VAL A 178 -14.72 4.98 12.63
CA VAL A 178 -13.49 4.80 11.85
C VAL A 178 -13.80 4.85 10.35
N PHE A 179 -14.84 4.14 9.91
CA PHE A 179 -15.31 4.15 8.53
C PHE A 179 -16.81 4.42 8.45
N LEU A 180 -17.28 4.75 7.25
CA LEU A 180 -18.69 4.75 6.91
C LEU A 180 -18.92 3.67 5.85
N ASP A 181 -20.00 2.92 5.99
CA ASP A 181 -20.43 1.98 4.96
C ASP A 181 -21.12 2.73 3.79
N LYS A 182 -21.53 1.97 2.77
CA LYS A 182 -22.20 2.51 1.57
C LYS A 182 -23.51 3.26 1.85
N ASN A 183 -24.15 3.01 2.98
CA ASN A 183 -25.36 3.68 3.41
C ASN A 183 -25.07 4.87 4.33
N GLY A 184 -23.79 5.25 4.48
CA GLY A 184 -23.34 6.28 5.41
C GLY A 184 -23.41 5.84 6.88
N ARG A 185 -23.58 4.55 7.17
CA ARG A 185 -23.63 4.04 8.54
C ARG A 185 -22.22 3.90 9.08
N GLY A 186 -22.02 4.35 10.31
CA GLY A 186 -20.77 4.23 11.01
C GLY A 186 -20.32 2.79 11.25
N VAL A 187 -19.06 2.50 10.93
CA VAL A 187 -18.38 1.23 11.18
C VAL A 187 -17.26 1.50 12.19
N PHE A 188 -17.20 0.68 13.25
CA PHE A 188 -16.33 0.82 14.41
C PHE A 188 -16.54 2.15 15.15
N ASP A 189 -17.51 2.14 16.07
CA ASP A 189 -17.73 3.28 16.97
C ASP A 189 -16.53 3.42 17.92
N ILE A 190 -15.98 4.62 18.01
CA ILE A 190 -14.87 5.00 18.89
C ILE A 190 -15.25 6.19 19.78
N SER A 191 -16.54 6.46 19.97
CA SER A 191 -17.07 7.57 20.78
C SER A 191 -16.72 7.47 22.26
N THR A 192 -16.53 6.26 22.79
CA THR A 192 -16.23 5.98 24.20
C THR A 192 -14.86 5.32 24.35
N LYS A 193 -14.24 5.47 25.53
CA LYS A 193 -12.96 4.81 25.84
C LYS A 193 -13.04 3.29 25.72
N GLU A 194 -14.11 2.69 26.24
CA GLU A 194 -14.30 1.23 26.17
C GLU A 194 -14.39 0.72 24.73
N ASN A 195 -15.13 1.43 23.87
CA ASN A 195 -15.22 1.07 22.46
C ASN A 195 -13.87 1.30 21.77
N TRP A 196 -13.22 2.44 22.01
CA TRP A 196 -11.90 2.73 21.47
C TRP A 196 -10.89 1.62 21.78
N ASP A 197 -10.84 1.11 23.03
CA ASP A 197 -9.95 0.03 23.42
C ASP A 197 -10.25 -1.28 22.65
N LYS A 198 -11.54 -1.66 22.53
CA LYS A 198 -11.96 -2.84 21.76
C LYS A 198 -11.57 -2.71 20.28
N ILE A 199 -11.80 -1.54 19.68
CA ILE A 199 -11.48 -1.27 18.28
C ILE A 199 -9.96 -1.25 18.07
N ALA A 200 -9.19 -0.65 18.98
CA ALA A 200 -7.74 -0.64 18.92
C ALA A 200 -7.16 -2.06 18.96
N GLN A 201 -7.65 -2.91 19.87
CA GLN A 201 -7.26 -4.32 19.93
C GLN A 201 -7.63 -5.09 18.66
N TYR A 202 -8.81 -4.81 18.09
CA TYR A 202 -9.21 -5.38 16.81
C TYR A 202 -8.26 -4.95 15.68
N PHE A 203 -7.90 -3.67 15.60
CA PHE A 203 -6.94 -3.16 14.62
C PHE A 203 -5.57 -3.83 14.78
N ILE A 204 -5.04 -3.94 15.99
CA ILE A 204 -3.74 -4.60 16.24
C ILE A 204 -3.73 -6.02 15.65
N LYS A 205 -4.80 -6.80 15.86
CA LYS A 205 -4.92 -8.18 15.37
C LYS A 205 -5.12 -8.29 13.86
N ASN A 206 -5.85 -7.35 13.25
CA ASN A 206 -6.35 -7.51 11.87
C ASN A 206 -5.78 -6.52 10.86
N HIS A 207 -4.96 -5.54 11.27
CA HIS A 207 -4.51 -4.47 10.38
C HIS A 207 -3.83 -4.96 9.10
N THR A 208 -3.14 -6.11 9.12
CA THR A 208 -2.49 -6.70 7.94
C THR A 208 -3.46 -7.17 6.86
N ALA A 209 -4.72 -7.40 7.20
CA ALA A 209 -5.78 -7.75 6.24
C ALA A 209 -6.39 -6.53 5.54
N TYR A 210 -6.02 -5.31 5.93
CA TYR A 210 -6.46 -4.08 5.27
C TYR A 210 -5.44 -3.64 4.22
N GLU A 211 -5.93 -2.93 3.20
CA GLU A 211 -5.07 -2.16 2.30
C GLU A 211 -4.30 -1.09 3.06
N LEU A 212 -3.12 -0.74 2.54
CA LEU A 212 -2.19 0.12 3.25
C LEU A 212 -2.78 1.51 3.60
N ASP A 213 -3.53 2.12 2.69
CA ASP A 213 -4.22 3.39 2.92
C ASP A 213 -5.32 3.26 3.98
N HIS A 214 -6.04 2.15 3.97
CA HIS A 214 -7.04 1.86 5.00
C HIS A 214 -6.40 1.65 6.37
N ARG A 215 -5.22 1.02 6.46
CA ARG A 215 -4.47 0.91 7.72
C ARG A 215 -4.13 2.28 8.29
N HIS A 216 -3.62 3.19 7.44
CA HIS A 216 -3.32 4.56 7.83
C HIS A 216 -4.56 5.30 8.30
N MET A 217 -5.65 5.30 7.52
CA MET A 217 -6.90 5.96 7.89
C MET A 217 -7.46 5.43 9.21
N PHE A 218 -7.44 4.11 9.40
CA PHE A 218 -7.90 3.46 10.62
C PHE A 218 -7.07 3.91 11.83
N ALA A 219 -5.74 3.78 11.74
CA ALA A 219 -4.82 4.17 12.79
C ALA A 219 -4.94 5.67 13.12
N LYS A 220 -5.10 6.52 12.09
CA LYS A 220 -5.27 7.97 12.25
C LYS A 220 -6.54 8.30 13.02
N LYS A 221 -7.67 7.70 12.66
CA LYS A 221 -8.94 7.87 13.40
C LYS A 221 -8.80 7.45 14.86
N LEU A 222 -8.13 6.33 15.12
CA LEU A 222 -7.84 5.90 16.49
C LEU A 222 -6.93 6.90 17.22
N ARG A 223 -5.83 7.35 16.61
CA ARG A 223 -4.89 8.33 17.18
C ARG A 223 -5.61 9.63 17.56
N ASP A 224 -6.35 10.19 16.61
CA ASP A 224 -7.02 11.49 16.79
C ASP A 224 -8.08 11.38 17.90
N LYS A 225 -8.86 10.29 17.91
CA LYS A 225 -9.87 10.05 18.94
C LYS A 225 -9.29 9.74 20.31
N ALA A 226 -8.13 9.06 20.37
CA ALA A 226 -7.42 8.83 21.63
C ALA A 226 -7.04 10.16 22.29
N ALA A 227 -6.53 11.12 21.50
CA ALA A 227 -6.20 12.45 21.99
C ALA A 227 -7.44 13.20 22.52
N GLU A 228 -8.58 13.13 21.82
CA GLU A 228 -9.85 13.71 22.28
C GLU A 228 -10.34 13.10 23.60
N LEU A 229 -10.13 11.80 23.80
CA LEU A 229 -10.54 11.06 25.00
C LEU A 229 -9.46 11.06 26.10
N SER A 230 -8.33 11.76 25.90
CA SER A 230 -7.17 11.74 26.79
C SER A 230 -6.65 10.32 27.09
N ILE A 231 -6.62 9.46 26.07
CA ILE A 231 -6.08 8.10 26.11
C ILE A 231 -4.69 8.11 25.49
N THR A 232 -3.72 7.50 26.16
CA THR A 232 -2.40 7.23 25.57
C THR A 232 -2.45 5.89 24.84
N PRO A 233 -2.33 5.85 23.50
CA PRO A 233 -2.38 4.59 22.76
C PRO A 233 -1.11 3.77 23.02
N GLU A 234 -1.20 2.69 23.80
CA GLU A 234 -0.09 1.74 24.05
C GLU A 234 0.12 0.74 22.91
N ALA A 235 -0.30 1.08 21.68
CA ALA A 235 -0.36 0.17 20.55
C ALA A 235 0.69 0.54 19.48
N PRO A 236 1.82 -0.20 19.37
CA PRO A 236 2.84 0.06 18.35
C PRO A 236 2.28 0.05 16.93
N SER A 237 1.27 -0.77 16.65
CA SER A 237 0.60 -0.83 15.35
C SER A 237 -0.10 0.48 14.99
N ILE A 238 -0.67 1.22 15.95
CA ILE A 238 -1.31 2.51 15.66
C ILE A 238 -0.23 3.52 15.29
N SER A 239 0.79 3.68 16.15
CA SER A 239 1.91 4.61 15.90
C SER A 239 2.65 4.33 14.59
N LYS A 240 2.79 3.05 14.23
CA LYS A 240 3.39 2.61 12.97
C LYS A 240 2.68 3.16 11.72
N TYR A 241 1.36 3.35 11.77
CA TYR A 241 0.60 3.85 10.61
C TYR A 241 0.03 5.25 10.80
N ALA A 242 0.01 5.79 12.00
CA ALA A 242 -0.40 7.16 12.29
C ALA A 242 0.19 7.63 13.62
N SER A 243 1.35 8.28 13.56
CA SER A 243 1.98 8.97 14.70
C SER A 243 1.92 10.49 14.49
N TYR A 244 2.10 11.25 15.56
CA TYR A 244 2.38 12.70 15.46
C TYR A 244 3.87 12.99 15.24
N CYS A 245 4.73 11.97 15.37
CA CYS A 245 6.17 12.10 15.28
C CYS A 245 6.70 11.54 13.95
N TRP A 246 7.60 12.29 13.34
CA TRP A 246 8.40 11.83 12.21
C TRP A 246 9.27 10.64 12.59
N SER A 247 9.39 9.67 11.69
CA SER A 247 10.39 8.62 11.81
C SER A 247 11.79 9.24 11.85
N PRO A 248 12.67 8.78 12.76
CA PRO A 248 14.05 9.25 12.78
C PRO A 248 14.82 8.88 11.51
N CYS A 249 14.34 7.89 10.75
CA CYS A 249 14.97 7.41 9.52
C CYS A 249 14.26 7.88 8.24
N VAL A 250 13.36 8.88 8.33
CA VAL A 250 12.52 9.28 7.18
C VAL A 250 13.37 9.80 6.01
N GLU A 251 14.50 10.47 6.30
CA GLU A 251 15.42 10.99 5.28
C GLU A 251 16.11 9.83 4.53
N GLU A 252 16.63 8.84 5.26
CA GLU A 252 17.27 7.65 4.70
C GLU A 252 16.28 6.81 3.90
N GLU A 253 15.04 6.69 4.37
CA GLU A 253 13.98 5.98 3.66
C GLU A 253 13.62 6.65 2.33
N VAL A 254 13.57 7.99 2.26
CA VAL A 254 13.38 8.70 0.98
C VAL A 254 14.63 8.58 0.09
N ALA A 255 15.83 8.74 0.66
CA ALA A 255 17.08 8.62 -0.07
C ALA A 255 17.25 7.21 -0.69
N SER A 256 16.83 6.16 0.01
CA SER A 256 16.87 4.79 -0.51
C SER A 256 16.00 4.58 -1.75
N ARG A 257 14.84 5.25 -1.82
CA ARG A 257 13.93 5.21 -2.98
C ARG A 257 14.54 5.94 -4.18
N ILE A 258 15.17 7.09 -3.94
CA ILE A 258 15.93 7.83 -4.95
C ILE A 258 17.03 6.94 -5.52
N ALA A 259 17.85 6.33 -4.65
CA ALA A 259 18.93 5.45 -5.05
C ALA A 259 18.44 4.20 -5.81
N LEU A 260 17.28 3.66 -5.42
CA LEU A 260 16.63 2.55 -6.12
C LEU A 260 16.31 2.93 -7.57
N LEU A 261 15.64 4.07 -7.79
CA LEU A 261 15.27 4.54 -9.13
C LEU A 261 16.48 4.95 -9.97
N GLU A 262 17.49 5.56 -9.36
CA GLU A 262 18.73 5.94 -10.07
C GLU A 262 19.52 4.69 -10.52
N LYS A 263 19.52 3.61 -9.73
CA LYS A 263 20.19 2.35 -10.11
C LYS A 263 19.55 1.64 -11.30
N TYR A 264 18.24 1.80 -11.49
CA TYR A 264 17.52 1.15 -12.60
C TYR A 264 17.76 1.82 -13.96
N ASP A 265 18.61 2.84 -14.03
CA ASP A 265 18.96 3.56 -15.27
C ASP A 265 17.71 4.04 -16.03
N VAL A 266 16.68 4.37 -15.26
CA VAL A 266 15.38 4.82 -15.75
C VAL A 266 15.55 6.11 -16.56
N ILE A 267 16.52 6.93 -16.16
CA ILE A 267 16.82 8.24 -16.76
C ILE A 267 17.41 8.10 -18.17
N GLU A 268 18.37 7.19 -18.41
CA GLU A 268 18.96 7.04 -19.76
C GLU A 268 17.97 6.43 -20.76
N LYS A 269 17.04 5.57 -20.31
CA LYS A 269 16.04 4.96 -21.21
C LYS A 269 14.86 5.87 -21.52
N THR A 270 14.39 6.67 -20.55
CA THR A 270 13.21 7.54 -20.73
C THR A 270 13.53 8.83 -21.48
N ALA A 271 14.76 9.36 -21.43
CA ALA A 271 15.14 10.56 -22.20
C ALA A 271 15.02 10.41 -23.74
N SER A 272 14.91 9.17 -24.25
CA SER A 272 14.72 8.89 -25.68
C SER A 272 13.25 8.86 -26.13
N TYR A 273 12.29 8.82 -25.20
CA TYR A 273 10.86 8.81 -25.49
C TYR A 273 10.21 10.04 -24.82
N ALA A 274 9.70 10.96 -25.62
CA ALA A 274 9.23 12.30 -25.22
C ALA A 274 7.92 12.31 -24.38
N GLY A 275 7.72 11.36 -23.48
CA GLY A 275 6.74 11.43 -22.41
C GLY A 275 7.44 11.07 -21.11
N ASP A 276 7.52 12.02 -20.18
CA ASP A 276 8.10 11.80 -18.86
C ASP A 276 7.37 10.61 -18.20
N GLY A 277 8.04 9.46 -18.12
CA GLY A 277 7.48 8.27 -17.46
C GLY A 277 7.15 8.58 -16.00
N ASP A 278 6.15 7.88 -15.45
CA ASP A 278 5.70 8.04 -14.07
C ASP A 278 6.89 7.96 -13.07
N GLU A 279 7.94 7.21 -13.41
CA GLU A 279 9.16 7.08 -12.63
C GLU A 279 10.02 8.37 -12.59
N VAL A 280 10.07 9.14 -13.68
CA VAL A 280 10.80 10.43 -13.72
C VAL A 280 10.07 11.45 -12.85
N ILE A 281 8.75 11.51 -12.97
CA ILE A 281 7.89 12.34 -12.13
C ILE A 281 8.06 11.94 -10.66
N ALA A 282 8.07 10.64 -10.38
CA ALA A 282 8.28 10.12 -9.03
C ALA A 282 9.65 10.52 -8.46
N LEU A 283 10.73 10.41 -9.26
CA LEU A 283 12.08 10.80 -8.85
C LEU A 283 12.17 12.29 -8.48
N ILE A 284 11.57 13.17 -9.28
CA ILE A 284 11.48 14.61 -8.97
C ILE A 284 10.66 14.79 -7.68
N GLY A 285 9.56 14.05 -7.52
CA GLY A 285 8.74 14.03 -6.32
C GLY A 285 9.53 13.63 -5.07
N TYR A 286 10.32 12.56 -5.13
CA TYR A 286 11.15 12.12 -4.00
C TYR A 286 12.23 13.14 -3.65
N LYS A 287 12.90 13.75 -4.63
CA LYS A 287 13.89 14.81 -4.38
C LYS A 287 13.26 16.02 -3.66
N LYS A 288 12.00 16.35 -3.98
CA LYS A 288 11.23 17.37 -3.26
C LYS A 288 10.87 16.91 -1.84
N LEU A 289 10.38 15.67 -1.68
CA LEU A 289 10.08 15.11 -0.35
C LEU A 289 11.32 15.04 0.54
N LEU A 290 12.49 14.72 0.01
CA LEU A 290 13.73 14.67 0.80
C LEU A 290 14.03 16.03 1.45
N LYS A 291 13.83 17.13 0.71
CA LYS A 291 13.96 18.47 1.28
C LYS A 291 12.98 18.70 2.43
N TYR A 292 11.72 18.29 2.27
CA TYR A 292 10.69 18.39 3.30
C TYR A 292 10.94 17.49 4.51
N ALA A 293 11.58 16.34 4.31
CA ALA A 293 11.98 15.43 5.38
C ALA A 293 13.04 16.10 6.27
N ASN A 294 14.04 16.73 5.66
CA ASN A 294 15.14 17.40 6.37
C ASN A 294 14.67 18.59 7.22
N ASP A 295 13.77 19.41 6.68
CA ASP A 295 13.29 20.61 7.38
C ASP A 295 11.98 20.40 8.16
N LYS A 296 11.34 19.24 7.99
CA LYS A 296 10.04 18.86 8.59
C LYS A 296 8.95 19.92 8.36
N SER A 297 9.02 20.65 7.25
CA SER A 297 8.12 21.77 6.96
C SER A 297 6.75 21.36 6.39
N MET A 298 6.61 20.11 5.94
CA MET A 298 5.35 19.56 5.44
C MET A 298 4.53 18.93 6.58
N ASN A 299 3.19 18.98 6.50
CA ASN A 299 2.36 18.20 7.41
C ASN A 299 2.65 16.69 7.22
N ILE A 300 2.90 15.97 8.32
CA ILE A 300 3.33 14.56 8.28
C ILE A 300 2.34 13.64 7.56
N ASP A 301 1.02 13.88 7.69
CA ASP A 301 0.00 13.07 6.99
C ASP A 301 -0.03 13.37 5.48
N VAL A 302 0.20 14.63 5.10
CA VAL A 302 0.37 15.02 3.69
C VAL A 302 1.64 14.41 3.11
N PHE A 303 2.73 14.40 3.88
CA PHE A 303 3.97 13.76 3.47
C PHE A 303 3.78 12.26 3.24
N ALA A 304 3.20 11.54 4.20
CA ALA A 304 3.03 10.09 4.13
C ALA A 304 2.17 9.67 2.93
N SER A 305 1.04 10.36 2.73
CA SER A 305 0.16 10.13 1.58
C SER A 305 0.82 10.50 0.24
N THR A 306 1.64 11.55 0.19
CA THR A 306 2.42 11.90 -1.01
C THR A 306 3.46 10.83 -1.30
N LEU A 307 4.20 10.36 -0.29
CA LEU A 307 5.18 9.29 -0.44
C LEU A 307 4.53 8.00 -0.95
N ARG A 308 3.35 7.64 -0.44
CA ARG A 308 2.57 6.48 -0.91
C ARG A 308 2.20 6.57 -2.39
N LYS A 309 1.77 7.75 -2.85
CA LYS A 309 1.41 7.99 -4.26
C LYS A 309 2.61 7.89 -5.19
N LEU A 310 3.75 8.44 -4.76
CA LEU A 310 5.00 8.29 -5.52
C LEU A 310 5.44 6.82 -5.58
N ASP A 311 5.37 6.10 -4.44
CA ASP A 311 5.71 4.68 -4.38
C ASP A 311 4.83 3.83 -5.32
N ALA A 312 3.53 4.16 -5.44
CA ALA A 312 2.63 3.53 -6.40
C ALA A 312 3.02 3.86 -7.86
N ALA A 313 3.22 5.15 -8.16
CA ALA A 313 3.51 5.62 -9.52
C ALA A 313 4.82 5.05 -10.07
N SER A 314 5.85 4.87 -9.24
CA SER A 314 7.13 4.31 -9.68
C SER A 314 7.28 2.80 -9.47
N GLY A 315 6.23 2.09 -9.02
CA GLY A 315 6.29 0.66 -8.72
C GLY A 315 7.23 0.28 -7.56
N VAL A 316 7.59 1.25 -6.71
CA VAL A 316 8.47 1.00 -5.54
C VAL A 316 7.76 0.11 -4.51
N GLU A 317 6.43 0.07 -4.52
CA GLU A 317 5.63 -0.81 -3.66
C GLU A 317 5.96 -2.30 -3.82
N ASP A 318 6.43 -2.73 -5.00
CA ASP A 318 6.88 -4.11 -5.24
C ASP A 318 8.09 -4.53 -4.38
N PHE A 319 8.80 -3.55 -3.84
CA PHE A 319 9.97 -3.70 -2.99
C PHE A 319 9.64 -3.57 -1.49
N TYR A 320 8.37 -3.34 -1.13
CA TYR A 320 7.97 -3.31 0.27
C TYR A 320 8.27 -4.64 0.96
N GLY A 321 8.96 -4.56 2.11
CA GLY A 321 9.45 -5.73 2.85
C GLY A 321 10.68 -6.41 2.23
N LYS A 322 11.15 -5.97 1.05
CA LYS A 322 12.38 -6.44 0.38
C LYS A 322 13.52 -5.42 0.51
N GLY A 323 13.60 -4.76 1.66
CA GLY A 323 14.59 -3.71 1.92
C GLY A 323 14.08 -2.28 1.75
N VAL A 324 12.83 -2.10 1.30
CA VAL A 324 12.11 -0.83 1.36
C VAL A 324 10.97 -0.97 2.36
N THR A 325 10.86 -0.01 3.29
CA THR A 325 9.74 0.04 4.24
C THR A 325 8.54 0.68 3.55
N ASN A 326 7.30 0.31 3.89
CA ASN A 326 6.13 0.97 3.28
C ASN A 326 6.07 2.47 3.60
N ALA A 327 5.42 3.28 2.75
CA ALA A 327 5.43 4.75 2.87
C ALA A 327 5.00 5.28 4.25
N TYR A 328 3.95 4.70 4.84
CA TYR A 328 3.47 5.15 6.16
C TYR A 328 4.43 4.77 7.28
N GLU A 329 4.93 3.54 7.32
CA GLU A 329 5.93 3.12 8.33
C GLU A 329 7.29 3.80 8.15
N ALA A 330 7.65 4.20 6.92
CA ALA A 330 8.82 5.02 6.65
C ALA A 330 8.65 6.45 7.17
N THR A 331 7.42 7.00 7.10
CA THR A 331 7.12 8.38 7.49
C THR A 331 6.91 8.52 9.00
N TYR A 332 6.08 7.66 9.56
CA TYR A 332 5.72 7.72 10.97
C TYR A 332 6.75 7.01 11.82
N SER A 333 7.12 7.65 12.91
CA SER A 333 7.94 6.98 13.90
C SER A 333 7.18 5.76 14.40
N LYS A 334 7.83 4.59 14.36
CA LYS A 334 7.60 3.62 15.42
C LYS A 334 7.88 4.43 16.67
N VAL A 335 6.86 4.75 17.45
CA VAL A 335 7.07 4.92 18.89
C VAL A 335 7.57 3.56 19.32
N ALA A 336 8.86 3.35 19.10
CA ALA A 336 9.61 2.48 19.92
C ALA A 336 9.43 3.14 21.30
N SER A 337 8.60 2.53 22.14
CA SER A 337 9.26 2.00 23.33
C SER A 337 10.57 1.41 22.81
N LEU A 338 11.68 2.09 23.07
CA LEU A 338 13.04 1.82 22.59
C LEU A 338 13.58 0.47 23.12
N SER A 339 12.71 -0.53 23.20
CA SER A 339 12.86 -1.85 23.80
C SER A 339 12.92 -2.96 22.74
N GLY A 340 13.26 -2.65 21.49
CA GLY A 340 13.04 -3.61 20.40
C GLY A 340 13.84 -3.40 19.14
N SER A 341 15.10 -2.99 19.22
CA SER A 341 16.06 -3.32 18.16
C SER A 341 16.35 -4.82 18.20
N THR A 342 15.49 -5.63 17.58
CA THR A 342 15.88 -6.98 17.13
C THR A 342 16.87 -6.86 15.97
N ARG A 343 18.07 -6.36 16.26
CA ARG A 343 19.25 -6.62 15.43
C ARG A 343 19.95 -7.84 16.02
N ARG A 344 20.11 -8.85 15.17
CA ARG A 344 20.85 -10.10 15.43
C ARG A 344 22.09 -9.86 16.32
N GLY A 345 22.01 -10.32 17.57
CA GLY A 345 23.11 -10.94 18.32
C GLY A 345 24.39 -10.13 18.56
N GLY A 346 24.41 -8.82 18.35
CA GLY A 346 25.50 -7.95 18.78
C GLY A 346 24.94 -6.93 19.76
N GLU A 347 25.49 -6.84 20.97
CA GLU A 347 25.21 -5.73 21.88
C GLU A 347 25.44 -4.41 21.12
N GLU A 348 24.43 -3.54 21.11
CA GLU A 348 24.57 -2.23 20.50
C GLU A 348 25.66 -1.46 21.25
N LYS A 349 26.62 -0.91 20.50
CA LYS A 349 27.78 -0.24 21.06
C LYS A 349 28.14 1.03 20.31
N THR A 350 28.86 1.90 20.99
CA THR A 350 29.44 3.10 20.43
C THR A 350 30.82 3.34 21.05
N THR A 351 31.61 4.23 20.46
CA THR A 351 32.93 4.59 20.95
C THR A 351 33.00 6.09 21.18
N PHE A 352 33.54 6.48 22.34
CA PHE A 352 33.81 7.87 22.68
C PHE A 352 35.15 7.95 23.39
N SER A 353 36.01 8.88 22.96
CA SER A 353 37.39 9.01 23.48
C SER A 353 38.19 7.70 23.45
N GLY A 354 37.98 6.89 22.41
CA GLY A 354 38.64 5.59 22.23
C GLY A 354 38.12 4.47 23.14
N LYS A 355 37.09 4.72 23.95
CA LYS A 355 36.51 3.74 24.88
C LYS A 355 35.18 3.23 24.34
N GLU A 356 34.98 1.92 24.42
CA GLU A 356 33.77 1.25 23.98
C GLU A 356 32.69 1.34 25.07
N ILE A 357 31.49 1.75 24.68
CA ILE A 357 30.32 1.92 25.53
C ILE A 357 29.20 1.06 24.94
N THR A 358 28.70 0.15 25.75
CA THR A 358 27.61 -0.79 25.44
C THR A 358 26.32 -0.37 26.12
N VAL A 359 25.19 -0.93 25.68
CA VAL A 359 23.91 -0.80 26.38
C VAL A 359 24.04 -1.23 27.85
N SER A 360 24.71 -2.35 28.11
CA SER A 360 24.91 -2.92 29.44
C SER A 360 25.69 -1.97 30.37
N ASP A 361 26.67 -1.25 29.84
CA ASP A 361 27.39 -0.23 30.61
C ASP A 361 26.42 0.87 31.10
N ILE A 362 25.68 1.49 30.18
CA ILE A 362 24.79 2.61 30.50
C ILE A 362 23.65 2.17 31.43
N LEU A 363 23.10 0.96 31.25
CA LEU A 363 22.06 0.43 32.14
C LEU A 363 22.58 0.10 33.55
N SER A 364 23.90 -0.07 33.72
CA SER A 364 24.52 -0.28 35.03
C SER A 364 24.73 1.02 35.83
N LEU A 365 24.54 2.19 35.20
CA LEU A 365 24.66 3.47 35.87
C LEU A 365 23.58 3.65 36.93
N ARG A 366 24.01 3.97 38.15
CA ARG A 366 23.09 4.34 39.22
C ARG A 366 22.77 5.83 39.09
N ALA A 367 21.53 6.20 39.38
CA ALA A 367 21.10 7.59 39.24
C ALA A 367 21.95 8.53 40.13
N GLU A 368 22.42 8.00 41.25
CA GLU A 368 23.26 8.68 42.23
C GLU A 368 24.61 9.12 41.66
N ASP A 369 25.16 8.36 40.71
CA ASP A 369 26.47 8.62 40.10
C ASP A 369 26.41 9.80 39.10
N LEU A 370 25.20 10.25 38.73
CA LEU A 370 24.94 11.30 37.74
C LEU A 370 24.16 12.51 38.31
N ILE A 371 23.97 12.56 39.64
CA ILE A 371 23.24 13.63 40.32
C ILE A 371 23.88 14.99 40.03
N GLY A 372 23.05 15.96 39.64
CA GLY A 372 23.47 17.33 39.37
C GLY A 372 24.02 17.56 37.97
N MET A 373 24.25 16.49 37.19
CA MET A 373 24.61 16.58 35.78
C MET A 373 23.40 16.33 34.87
N PHE A 374 22.55 15.38 35.23
CA PHE A 374 21.34 15.07 34.47
C PHE A 374 20.09 15.38 35.30
N ASP A 375 19.06 15.90 34.65
CA ASP A 375 17.72 15.85 35.23
C ASP A 375 17.13 14.43 35.13
N SER A 376 16.07 14.17 35.89
CA SER A 376 15.42 12.86 35.91
C SER A 376 14.89 12.44 34.54
N GLY A 377 14.42 13.40 33.73
CA GLY A 377 13.90 13.11 32.39
C GLY A 377 15.00 12.61 31.45
N THR A 378 16.17 13.25 31.45
CA THR A 378 17.29 12.85 30.62
C THR A 378 17.87 11.50 31.06
N LEU A 379 17.84 11.19 32.37
CA LEU A 379 18.22 9.86 32.86
C LEU A 379 17.24 8.77 32.41
N ASP A 380 15.94 9.06 32.43
CA ASP A 380 14.92 8.13 31.96
C ASP A 380 15.02 7.90 30.44
N GLU A 381 15.28 8.95 29.67
CA GLU A 381 15.57 8.86 28.24
C GLU A 381 16.85 8.06 27.98
N LEU A 382 17.92 8.32 28.72
CA LEU A 382 19.20 7.60 28.60
C LEU A 382 19.05 6.11 28.95
N LYS A 383 18.17 5.74 29.89
CA LYS A 383 17.86 4.33 30.17
C LYS A 383 16.94 3.71 29.14
N SER A 384 16.07 4.51 28.52
CA SER A 384 15.16 4.05 27.49
C SER A 384 15.87 3.73 26.18
N ASP A 385 16.86 4.54 25.76
CA ASP A 385 17.69 4.31 24.57
C ASP A 385 19.15 4.68 24.83
N PRO A 386 19.89 3.79 25.49
CA PRO A 386 21.25 4.05 25.94
C PRO A 386 22.18 4.61 24.89
N ILE A 387 22.25 3.97 23.73
CA ILE A 387 23.29 4.30 22.75
C ILE A 387 22.90 5.52 21.92
N GLN A 388 21.64 5.68 21.52
CA GLN A 388 21.26 6.85 20.72
C GLN A 388 21.23 8.11 21.58
N VAL A 389 20.66 8.04 22.79
CA VAL A 389 20.67 9.20 23.70
C VAL A 389 22.11 9.54 24.06
N PHE A 390 22.96 8.55 24.38
CA PHE A 390 24.38 8.82 24.60
C PHE A 390 25.04 9.52 23.41
N ARG A 391 24.72 9.17 22.16
CA ARG A 391 25.27 9.84 20.96
C ARG A 391 24.82 11.29 20.81
N THR A 392 23.62 11.65 21.25
CA THR A 392 23.10 13.02 21.16
C THR A 392 23.58 13.90 22.31
N LEU A 393 24.06 13.32 23.42
CA LEU A 393 24.57 14.09 24.55
C LEU A 393 25.72 15.04 24.13
N PRO A 394 25.74 16.28 24.64
CA PRO A 394 26.90 17.15 24.53
C PRO A 394 28.16 16.52 25.15
N ILE A 395 29.34 16.91 24.66
CA ILE A 395 30.64 16.35 25.06
C ILE A 395 30.83 16.29 26.59
N PRO A 396 30.50 17.34 27.39
CA PRO A 396 30.66 17.28 28.84
C PRO A 396 29.85 16.16 29.51
N TYR A 397 28.64 15.90 29.02
CA TYR A 397 27.74 14.86 29.55
C TYR A 397 28.20 13.46 29.13
N LYS A 398 28.74 13.32 27.92
CA LYS A 398 29.39 12.07 27.51
C LYS A 398 30.55 11.74 28.43
N SER A 399 31.45 12.71 28.69
CA SER A 399 32.57 12.52 29.62
C SER A 399 32.11 12.12 31.02
N ALA A 400 31.09 12.77 31.56
CA ALA A 400 30.51 12.42 32.86
C ALA A 400 30.00 10.97 32.92
N VAL A 401 29.35 10.51 31.85
CA VAL A 401 28.90 9.11 31.74
C VAL A 401 30.09 8.15 31.73
N LEU A 402 31.19 8.46 31.02
CA LEU A 402 32.38 7.60 31.06
C LEU A 402 33.04 7.58 32.44
N ASP A 403 33.14 8.73 33.10
CA ASP A 403 33.71 8.85 34.43
C ASP A 403 32.90 8.02 35.44
N ALA A 404 31.57 8.07 35.37
CA ALA A 404 30.67 7.27 36.21
C ALA A 404 30.77 5.77 35.94
N LEU A 405 31.07 5.36 34.70
CA LEU A 405 31.35 3.97 34.34
C LEU A 405 32.75 3.50 34.77
N GLY A 406 33.60 4.41 35.27
CA GLY A 406 35.00 4.13 35.55
C GLY A 406 35.81 3.77 34.30
N LYS A 407 35.36 4.24 33.13
CA LYS A 407 35.98 3.92 31.83
C LYS A 407 37.02 4.92 31.46
#